data_AF-A0A7C6ZZC3-F1
#
_entry.id   AF-A0A7C6ZZC3-F1
#
_cell.length_a   1.000
_cell.length_b   1.000
_cell.length_c   1.000
_cell.angle_alpha   90.00
_cell.angle_beta   90.00
_cell.angle_gamma   90.00
#
_symmetry.space_group_name_H-M   'P 1'
#
loop_
_entity.id
_entity.type
_entity.pdbx_description
1 polymer ?
#
loop_
_entity_poly.entity_id
_entity_poly.type
_entity_poly.pdbx_seq_one_letter_code
_entity_poly.pdbx_strand_id
1 'polypeptide(L)'
;MAVRHGDEYYSWVSKCNPAVTQEFTYIYFSKNGTPKAYTTFRKADEPDGRNLVCKHFCFTDKEGYNGLMNLFRSFASDHRFVKFDLPADAGMLYLMPEWSLGAVKWTVLPAGMVRVINVKSVLEKARYLGSGHIVLKITDKIVPENCGCFEVRFTNGRADSVSQTGDTPDAVLDISAFSALIAGVCRFEEADGRLEGFEIMNRDACFDCVFYQKQLMIRDYF
;
A
#
# COMPACT_ATOMS: atom_id res chain seq x y z
N MET A 1 5.16 1.80 3.23
CA MET A 1 5.21 2.96 4.15
C MET A 1 3.81 3.13 4.70
N ALA A 2 3.56 2.79 5.96
CA ALA A 2 2.26 3.01 6.58
C ALA A 2 2.12 4.50 6.95
N VAL A 3 0.99 5.12 6.60
CA VAL A 3 0.69 6.48 7.06
C VAL A 3 0.52 6.41 8.58
N ARG A 4 1.27 7.23 9.32
CA ARG A 4 1.02 7.39 10.76
C ARG A 4 -0.24 8.22 10.92
N HIS A 5 -1.33 7.57 11.27
CA HIS A 5 -2.58 8.25 11.56
C HIS A 5 -2.46 9.07 12.86
N GLY A 6 -3.05 10.26 12.89
CA GLY A 6 -3.20 11.06 14.10
C GLY A 6 -4.30 10.51 15.01
N ASP A 7 -4.41 11.05 16.23
CA ASP A 7 -5.36 10.57 17.23
C ASP A 7 -6.83 10.63 16.77
N GLU A 8 -7.16 11.59 15.90
CA GLU A 8 -8.49 11.75 15.29
C GLU A 8 -8.96 10.48 14.57
N TYR A 9 -8.02 9.77 13.91
CA TYR A 9 -8.31 8.51 13.24
C TYR A 9 -8.81 7.44 14.21
N TYR A 10 -8.33 7.46 15.45
CA TYR A 10 -8.70 6.49 16.48
C TYR A 10 -9.93 6.91 17.29
N SER A 11 -10.63 7.98 16.89
CA SER A 11 -11.87 8.42 17.55
C SER A 11 -12.99 7.38 17.54
N TRP A 12 -12.90 6.35 16.70
CA TRP A 12 -13.84 5.21 16.72
C TRP A 12 -13.73 4.38 18.01
N VAL A 13 -12.56 4.35 18.66
CA VAL A 13 -12.33 3.56 19.88
C VAL A 13 -13.24 4.03 21.01
N SER A 14 -13.40 5.35 21.17
CA SER A 14 -14.28 5.92 22.20
C SER A 14 -15.77 5.79 21.87
N LYS A 15 -16.11 5.42 20.63
CA LYS A 15 -17.48 5.23 20.14
C LYS A 15 -17.86 3.74 20.03
N CYS A 16 -16.94 2.83 20.32
CA CYS A 16 -17.21 1.40 20.25
C CYS A 16 -18.32 1.00 21.22
N ASN A 17 -19.37 0.35 20.70
CA ASN A 17 -20.42 -0.25 21.49
C ASN A 17 -20.65 -1.70 21.03
N PRO A 18 -19.86 -2.66 21.54
CA PRO A 18 -19.94 -4.06 21.10
C PRO A 18 -21.32 -4.69 21.34
N ALA A 19 -22.03 -4.26 22.39
CA ALA A 19 -23.37 -4.78 22.68
C ALA A 19 -24.37 -4.46 21.57
N VAL A 20 -24.28 -3.25 21.00
CA VAL A 20 -25.17 -2.80 19.92
C VAL A 20 -24.67 -3.25 18.55
N THR A 21 -23.39 -3.04 18.27
CA THR A 21 -22.82 -3.25 16.91
C THR A 21 -22.41 -4.69 16.63
N GLN A 22 -22.21 -5.49 17.69
CA GLN A 22 -21.59 -6.81 17.59
C GLN A 22 -20.21 -6.77 16.90
N GLU A 23 -19.52 -5.63 16.97
CA GLU A 23 -18.11 -5.46 16.63
C GLU A 23 -17.26 -5.55 17.90
N PHE A 24 -16.31 -6.48 17.91
CA PHE A 24 -15.46 -6.74 19.07
C PHE A 24 -14.03 -6.33 18.77
N THR A 25 -13.44 -5.54 19.65
CA THR A 25 -12.03 -5.12 19.54
C THR A 25 -11.19 -5.80 20.61
N TYR A 26 -10.09 -6.41 20.19
CA TYR A 26 -9.11 -7.06 21.07
C TYR A 26 -7.72 -6.49 20.82
N ILE A 27 -6.94 -6.37 21.91
CA ILE A 27 -5.54 -5.95 21.86
C ILE A 27 -4.70 -7.08 22.45
N TYR A 28 -3.65 -7.46 21.75
CA TYR A 28 -2.65 -8.39 22.24
C TYR A 28 -1.48 -7.62 22.87
N PHE A 29 -1.18 -7.95 24.12
CA PHE A 29 -0.03 -7.47 24.86
C PHE A 29 1.01 -8.59 25.00
N SER A 30 2.27 -8.30 24.72
CA SER A 30 3.39 -9.21 25.01
C SER A 30 3.55 -9.40 26.52
N LYS A 31 4.40 -10.36 26.93
CA LYS A 31 4.62 -10.70 28.36
C LYS A 31 5.05 -9.52 29.23
N ASN A 32 5.73 -8.53 28.66
CA ASN A 32 6.16 -7.30 29.34
C ASN A 32 5.10 -6.17 29.31
N GLY A 33 3.87 -6.46 28.86
CA GLY A 33 2.79 -5.48 28.79
C GLY A 33 2.86 -4.52 27.59
N THR A 34 3.75 -4.75 26.61
CA THR A 34 3.81 -3.91 25.40
C THR A 34 2.69 -4.30 24.42
N PRO A 35 1.88 -3.37 23.89
CA PRO A 35 0.90 -3.70 22.86
C PRO A 35 1.62 -4.06 21.55
N LYS A 36 1.29 -5.22 20.99
CA LYS A 36 1.95 -5.73 19.77
C LYS A 36 1.01 -5.86 18.58
N ALA A 37 -0.29 -6.01 18.82
CA ALA A 37 -1.30 -6.15 17.78
C ALA A 37 -2.70 -5.80 18.28
N TYR A 38 -3.60 -5.48 17.37
CA TYR A 38 -5.03 -5.36 17.65
C TYR A 38 -5.88 -5.81 16.47
N THR A 39 -7.10 -6.24 16.77
CA THR A 39 -8.10 -6.56 15.75
C THR A 39 -9.47 -6.07 16.17
N THR A 40 -10.28 -5.70 15.19
CA THR A 40 -11.71 -5.47 15.35
C THR A 40 -12.42 -6.33 14.33
N PHE A 41 -13.34 -7.18 14.78
CA PHE A 41 -14.09 -8.07 13.89
C PHE A 41 -15.55 -8.20 14.32
N ARG A 42 -16.39 -8.60 13.36
CA ARG A 42 -17.77 -9.01 13.59
C ARG A 42 -17.94 -10.47 13.21
N LYS A 43 -18.96 -11.12 13.79
CA LYS A 43 -19.42 -12.43 13.33
C LYS A 43 -20.35 -12.22 12.14
N ALA A 44 -20.21 -13.04 11.10
CA ALA A 44 -21.05 -12.96 9.91
C ALA A 44 -21.37 -14.35 9.38
N ASP A 45 -22.64 -14.60 9.07
CA ASP A 45 -23.06 -15.78 8.31
C ASP A 45 -22.94 -15.41 6.81
N GLU A 46 -22.02 -16.08 6.10
CA GLU A 46 -21.70 -15.84 4.70
C GLU A 46 -21.86 -17.14 3.88
N PRO A 47 -21.86 -17.09 2.53
CA PRO A 47 -22.09 -18.30 1.71
C PRO A 47 -21.12 -19.47 1.97
N ASP A 48 -19.93 -19.20 2.50
CA ASP A 48 -18.93 -20.19 2.86
C ASP A 48 -19.02 -20.66 4.33
N GLY A 49 -19.91 -20.07 5.12
CA GLY A 49 -20.19 -20.45 6.51
C GLY A 49 -20.22 -19.26 7.47
N ARG A 50 -20.27 -19.56 8.76
CA ARG A 50 -20.12 -18.56 9.82
C ARG A 50 -18.65 -18.17 9.96
N ASN A 51 -18.34 -16.90 9.82
CA ASN A 51 -16.98 -16.38 9.77
C ASN A 51 -16.75 -15.23 10.75
N LEU A 52 -15.48 -14.96 11.03
CA LEU A 52 -15.02 -13.72 11.65
C LEU A 52 -14.52 -12.78 10.55
N VAL A 53 -15.18 -11.64 10.38
CA VAL A 53 -14.81 -10.65 9.35
C VAL A 53 -14.16 -9.46 10.03
N CYS A 54 -12.86 -9.28 9.79
CA CYS A 54 -12.06 -8.23 10.41
C CYS A 54 -12.23 -6.91 9.66
N LYS A 55 -12.59 -5.87 10.40
CA LYS A 55 -12.51 -4.47 9.98
C LYS A 55 -11.11 -3.91 10.23
N HIS A 56 -10.51 -4.30 11.35
CA HIS A 56 -9.12 -3.99 11.65
C HIS A 56 -8.31 -5.23 11.98
N PHE A 57 -7.12 -5.34 11.41
CA PHE A 57 -6.15 -6.40 11.69
C PHE A 57 -4.74 -5.81 11.55
N CYS A 58 -4.11 -5.46 12.67
CA CYS A 58 -2.82 -4.76 12.68
C CYS A 58 -1.88 -5.42 13.68
N PHE A 59 -0.61 -5.56 13.30
CA PHE A 59 0.44 -6.11 14.14
C PHE A 59 1.78 -5.41 13.83
N THR A 60 2.68 -5.43 14.81
CA THR A 60 4.02 -4.80 14.70
C THR A 60 5.11 -5.80 14.33
N ASP A 61 4.92 -7.07 14.67
CA ASP A 61 5.87 -8.16 14.45
C ASP A 61 5.18 -9.53 14.42
N LYS A 62 5.98 -10.61 14.25
CA LYS A 62 5.52 -12.00 14.24
C LYS A 62 4.84 -12.41 15.56
N GLU A 63 5.30 -11.88 16.69
CA GLU A 63 4.70 -12.15 18.01
C GLU A 63 3.27 -11.61 18.06
N GLY A 64 3.07 -10.34 17.67
CA GLY A 64 1.75 -9.72 17.60
C GLY A 64 0.80 -10.46 16.64
N TYR A 65 1.29 -10.83 15.46
CA TYR A 65 0.52 -11.63 14.50
C TYR A 65 0.08 -12.98 15.11
N ASN A 66 1.02 -13.74 15.69
CA ASN A 66 0.72 -15.02 16.34
C ASN A 66 -0.24 -14.86 17.53
N GLY A 67 -0.15 -13.75 18.27
CA GLY A 67 -1.07 -13.40 19.34
C GLY A 67 -2.52 -13.31 18.85
N LEU A 68 -2.75 -12.63 17.72
CA LEU A 68 -4.08 -12.56 17.11
C LEU A 68 -4.52 -13.90 16.51
N MET A 69 -3.62 -14.68 15.91
CA MET A 69 -3.96 -16.02 15.40
C MET A 69 -4.38 -16.97 16.53
N ASN A 70 -3.73 -16.89 17.70
CA ASN A 70 -4.12 -17.67 18.87
C ASN A 70 -5.51 -17.27 19.39
N LEU A 71 -5.84 -15.97 19.36
CA LEU A 71 -7.19 -15.49 19.65
C LEU A 71 -8.20 -16.11 18.66
N PHE A 72 -7.92 -16.09 17.36
CA PHE A 72 -8.84 -16.68 16.39
C PHE A 72 -9.01 -18.19 16.53
N ARG A 73 -7.94 -18.90 16.92
CA ARG A 73 -8.01 -20.33 17.21
C ARG A 73 -8.98 -20.67 18.33
N SER A 74 -9.19 -19.78 19.32
CA SER A 74 -10.19 -20.02 20.36
C SER A 74 -11.64 -19.95 19.86
N PHE A 75 -11.87 -19.44 18.64
CA PHE A 75 -13.19 -19.38 18.00
C PHE A 75 -13.41 -20.47 16.94
N ALA A 76 -12.43 -21.36 16.73
CA ALA A 76 -12.42 -22.31 15.62
C ALA A 76 -13.51 -23.41 15.70
N SER A 77 -14.16 -23.61 16.85
CA SER A 77 -15.29 -24.55 16.96
C SER A 77 -16.54 -24.08 16.23
N ASP A 78 -16.75 -22.76 16.18
CA ASP A 78 -18.02 -22.15 15.75
C ASP A 78 -17.89 -21.31 14.48
N HIS A 79 -16.65 -21.05 14.02
CA HIS A 79 -16.36 -20.19 12.89
C HIS A 79 -15.39 -20.88 11.94
N ARG A 80 -15.72 -20.85 10.65
CA ARG A 80 -14.97 -21.55 9.61
C ARG A 80 -13.74 -20.77 9.16
N PHE A 81 -13.90 -19.48 8.85
CA PHE A 81 -12.82 -18.63 8.39
C PHE A 81 -12.69 -17.36 9.21
N VAL A 82 -11.46 -16.84 9.24
CA VAL A 82 -11.19 -15.44 9.56
C VAL A 82 -10.79 -14.72 8.29
N LYS A 83 -11.45 -13.61 8.00
CA LYS A 83 -11.23 -12.79 6.79
C LYS A 83 -10.65 -11.45 7.21
N PHE A 84 -9.51 -11.08 6.64
CA PHE A 84 -8.83 -9.82 6.90
C PHE A 84 -7.99 -9.41 5.68
N ASP A 85 -7.78 -8.10 5.54
CA ASP A 85 -6.98 -7.53 4.48
C ASP A 85 -5.57 -7.18 4.97
N LEU A 86 -4.59 -7.40 4.11
CA LEU A 86 -3.19 -7.02 4.31
C LEU A 86 -2.67 -6.30 3.06
N PRO A 87 -1.59 -5.50 3.17
CA PRO A 87 -0.89 -5.01 1.99
C PRO A 87 -0.49 -6.19 1.08
N ALA A 88 -0.61 -6.00 -0.24
CA ALA A 88 -0.17 -7.00 -1.20
C ALA A 88 1.36 -7.13 -1.13
N ASP A 89 1.85 -8.20 -0.50
CA ASP A 89 3.27 -8.49 -0.32
C ASP A 89 3.50 -10.00 -0.44
N ALA A 90 4.46 -10.40 -1.29
CA ALA A 90 4.81 -11.80 -1.50
C ALA A 90 5.29 -12.50 -0.21
N GLY A 91 5.88 -11.75 0.72
CA GLY A 91 6.30 -12.24 2.03
C GLY A 91 5.13 -12.72 2.89
N MET A 92 3.89 -12.33 2.59
CA MET A 92 2.70 -12.78 3.31
C MET A 92 2.47 -14.29 3.19
N LEU A 93 3.01 -14.93 2.14
CA LEU A 93 2.97 -16.39 1.98
C LEU A 93 3.58 -17.13 3.19
N TYR A 94 4.54 -16.51 3.88
CA TYR A 94 5.23 -17.10 5.03
C TYR A 94 4.53 -16.84 6.37
N LEU A 95 3.37 -16.16 6.37
CA LEU A 95 2.57 -15.98 7.58
C LEU A 95 1.75 -17.23 7.94
N MET A 96 1.41 -18.04 6.95
CA MET A 96 0.58 -19.24 7.14
C MET A 96 1.46 -20.49 7.12
N PRO A 97 1.21 -21.44 8.04
CA PRO A 97 1.97 -22.69 8.10
C PRO A 97 1.58 -23.67 6.97
N GLU A 98 0.39 -23.52 6.38
CA GLU A 98 -0.16 -24.44 5.37
C GLU A 98 -1.08 -23.68 4.40
N TRP A 99 -0.98 -24.00 3.11
CA TRP A 99 -1.76 -23.37 2.02
C TRP A 99 -2.61 -24.37 1.24
N SER A 100 -2.39 -25.68 1.44
CA SER A 100 -3.10 -26.73 0.72
C SER A 100 -4.53 -26.94 1.23
N LEU A 101 -5.32 -27.65 0.42
CA LEU A 101 -6.66 -28.15 0.77
C LEU A 101 -7.66 -27.07 1.24
N GLY A 102 -7.46 -25.82 0.83
CA GLY A 102 -8.35 -24.70 1.19
C GLY A 102 -8.16 -24.19 2.61
N ALA A 103 -7.04 -24.49 3.28
CA ALA A 103 -6.72 -23.94 4.59
C ALA A 103 -6.61 -22.40 4.57
N VAL A 104 -6.14 -21.85 3.45
CA VAL A 104 -6.01 -20.41 3.23
C VAL A 104 -6.46 -20.09 1.80
N LYS A 105 -7.21 -19.00 1.65
CA LYS A 105 -7.50 -18.38 0.36
C LYS A 105 -6.95 -16.97 0.36
N TRP A 106 -6.17 -16.63 -0.65
CA TRP A 106 -5.67 -15.28 -0.88
C TRP A 106 -6.12 -14.78 -2.24
N THR A 107 -6.51 -13.51 -2.31
CA THR A 107 -6.83 -12.81 -3.55
C THR A 107 -6.33 -11.39 -3.43
N VAL A 108 -5.80 -10.85 -4.54
CA VAL A 108 -5.41 -9.43 -4.63
C VAL A 108 -6.62 -8.65 -5.14
N LEU A 109 -6.98 -7.58 -4.41
CA LEU A 109 -8.10 -6.71 -4.77
C LEU A 109 -7.58 -5.30 -5.08
N PRO A 110 -8.06 -4.64 -6.15
CA PRO A 110 -7.76 -3.25 -6.40
C PRO A 110 -8.43 -2.38 -5.33
N ALA A 111 -7.63 -1.60 -4.59
CA ALA A 111 -8.11 -0.77 -3.47
C ALA A 111 -8.51 0.67 -3.88
N GLY A 112 -8.17 1.10 -5.10
CA GLY A 112 -8.48 2.43 -5.59
C GLY A 112 -7.64 2.83 -6.81
N MET A 113 -7.92 4.01 -7.35
CA MET A 113 -7.15 4.63 -8.43
C MET A 113 -6.48 5.90 -7.92
N VAL A 114 -5.28 6.19 -8.43
CA VAL A 114 -4.50 7.38 -8.08
C VAL A 114 -4.31 8.26 -9.30
N ARG A 115 -4.40 9.58 -9.12
CA ARG A 115 -4.12 10.58 -10.14
C ARG A 115 -3.24 11.68 -9.59
N VAL A 116 -2.11 11.92 -10.24
CA VAL A 116 -1.28 13.10 -10.00
C VAL A 116 -2.00 14.34 -10.52
N ILE A 117 -2.14 15.36 -9.66
CA ILE A 117 -2.74 16.64 -10.01
C ILE A 117 -1.67 17.67 -10.40
N ASN A 118 -0.52 17.66 -9.73
CA ASN A 118 0.60 18.57 -9.98
C ASN A 118 1.90 17.78 -10.02
N VAL A 119 2.46 17.60 -11.23
CA VAL A 119 3.67 16.80 -11.47
C VAL A 119 4.86 17.34 -10.68
N LYS A 120 5.13 18.64 -10.78
CA LYS A 120 6.28 19.27 -10.11
C LYS A 120 6.24 19.05 -8.60
N SER A 121 5.11 19.35 -7.98
CA SER A 121 4.89 19.20 -6.52
C SER A 121 5.03 17.75 -6.07
N VAL A 122 4.59 16.78 -6.89
CA VAL A 122 4.76 15.35 -6.60
C VAL A 122 6.24 14.97 -6.65
N LEU A 123 6.98 15.39 -7.68
CA LEU A 123 8.42 15.13 -7.80
C LEU A 123 9.20 15.76 -6.63
N GLU A 124 8.91 17.01 -6.26
CA GLU A 124 9.58 17.67 -5.12
C GLU A 124 9.35 16.93 -3.79
N LYS A 125 8.17 16.32 -3.61
CA LYS A 125 7.77 15.64 -2.36
C LYS A 125 8.09 14.15 -2.31
N ALA A 126 8.39 13.56 -3.47
CA ALA A 126 8.60 12.12 -3.60
C ALA A 126 9.75 11.62 -2.71
N ARG A 127 9.78 10.30 -2.54
CA ARG A 127 10.93 9.59 -2.01
C ARG A 127 11.60 8.86 -3.17
N TYR A 128 12.92 8.86 -3.11
CA TYR A 128 13.79 8.20 -4.05
C TYR A 128 14.67 7.19 -3.31
N LEU A 129 15.29 6.26 -4.02
CA LEU A 129 16.34 5.40 -3.48
C LEU A 129 17.70 5.97 -3.85
N GLY A 130 18.57 6.17 -2.86
CA GLY A 130 19.93 6.67 -3.09
C GLY A 130 19.96 8.11 -3.63
N SER A 131 20.87 8.35 -4.57
CA SER A 131 21.11 9.65 -5.20
C SER A 131 21.19 9.47 -6.72
N GLY A 132 20.74 10.45 -7.49
CA GLY A 132 20.68 10.33 -8.93
C GLY A 132 20.04 11.51 -9.62
N HIS A 133 19.80 11.32 -10.90
CA HIS A 133 19.26 12.31 -11.82
C HIS A 133 18.42 11.63 -12.88
N ILE A 134 17.31 12.27 -13.25
CA ILE A 134 16.42 11.79 -14.31
C ILE A 134 15.68 12.95 -14.98
N VAL A 135 15.40 12.83 -16.27
CA VAL A 135 14.55 13.73 -17.04
C VAL A 135 13.31 12.97 -17.54
N LEU A 136 12.13 13.42 -17.13
CA LEU A 136 10.85 12.79 -17.47
C LEU A 136 10.01 13.74 -18.31
N LYS A 137 9.58 13.29 -19.49
CA LYS A 137 8.59 14.03 -20.30
C LYS A 137 7.19 13.54 -19.95
N ILE A 138 6.36 14.43 -19.43
CA ILE A 138 4.98 14.12 -19.06
C ILE A 138 3.99 14.74 -20.05
N THR A 139 2.93 13.99 -20.35
CA THR A 139 1.77 14.47 -21.12
C THR A 139 0.48 14.28 -20.32
N ASP A 140 -0.35 15.32 -20.25
CA ASP A 140 -1.63 15.31 -19.56
C ASP A 140 -2.69 16.01 -20.43
N LYS A 141 -3.76 15.28 -20.77
CA LYS A 141 -4.85 15.81 -21.60
C LYS A 141 -5.80 16.73 -20.83
N ILE A 142 -5.76 16.72 -19.50
CA ILE A 142 -6.71 17.45 -18.63
C ILE A 142 -6.06 18.69 -18.02
N VAL A 143 -4.80 18.59 -17.57
CA VAL A 143 -4.08 19.68 -16.90
C VAL A 143 -2.83 20.03 -17.72
N PRO A 144 -2.88 21.01 -18.64
CA PRO A 144 -1.76 21.36 -19.52
C PRO A 144 -0.48 21.74 -18.77
N GLU A 145 -0.59 22.25 -17.55
CA GLU A 145 0.53 22.63 -16.67
C GLU A 145 1.37 21.42 -16.24
N ASN A 146 0.82 20.21 -16.31
CA ASN A 146 1.57 18.97 -16.08
C ASN A 146 2.39 18.55 -17.31
N CYS A 147 2.17 19.14 -18.48
CA CYS A 147 2.90 18.80 -19.70
C CYS A 147 4.30 19.43 -19.71
N GLY A 148 5.31 18.66 -20.11
CA GLY A 148 6.68 19.16 -20.29
C GLY A 148 7.74 18.15 -19.87
N CYS A 149 9.00 18.52 -20.07
CA CYS A 149 10.14 17.76 -19.54
C CYS A 149 10.53 18.30 -18.16
N PHE A 150 10.58 17.41 -17.18
CA PHE A 150 10.96 17.71 -15.80
C PHE A 150 12.28 17.02 -15.49
N GLU A 151 13.30 17.83 -15.18
CA GLU A 151 14.55 17.35 -14.61
C GLU A 151 14.39 17.23 -13.09
N VAL A 152 14.81 16.10 -12.55
CA VAL A 152 14.90 15.87 -11.11
C VAL A 152 16.33 15.47 -10.76
N ARG A 153 16.89 16.15 -9.76
CA ARG A 153 18.13 15.74 -9.08
C ARG A 153 17.79 15.45 -7.65
N PHE A 154 18.27 14.31 -7.14
CA PHE A 154 17.97 13.87 -5.79
C PHE A 154 19.20 13.29 -5.11
N THR A 155 19.29 13.51 -3.81
CA THR A 155 20.37 13.01 -2.96
C THR A 155 19.77 12.42 -1.69
N ASN A 156 20.28 11.27 -1.25
CA ASN A 156 19.83 10.59 -0.02
C ASN A 156 18.29 10.41 0.04
N GLY A 157 17.69 10.08 -1.10
CA GLY A 157 16.27 9.77 -1.23
C GLY A 157 15.32 10.97 -1.25
N ARG A 158 15.84 12.20 -1.42
CA ARG A 158 15.07 13.45 -1.49
C ARG A 158 15.45 14.27 -2.72
N ALA A 159 14.47 14.90 -3.35
CA ALA A 159 14.74 15.86 -4.42
C ALA A 159 15.50 17.07 -3.86
N ASP A 160 16.63 17.39 -4.49
CA ASP A 160 17.37 18.63 -4.28
C ASP A 160 16.81 19.74 -5.17
N SER A 161 16.41 19.37 -6.40
CA SER A 161 15.83 20.29 -7.38
C SER A 161 14.88 19.59 -8.33
N VAL A 162 13.80 20.29 -8.69
CA VAL A 162 12.88 19.92 -9.77
C VAL A 162 12.64 21.14 -10.66
N SER A 163 13.00 21.03 -11.93
CA SER A 163 12.89 22.13 -12.91
C SER A 163 12.40 21.64 -14.25
N GLN A 164 11.77 22.53 -15.02
CA GLN A 164 11.54 22.26 -16.43
C GLN A 164 12.87 22.36 -17.18
N THR A 165 13.07 21.47 -18.15
CA THR A 165 14.26 21.46 -19.01
C THR A 165 13.88 21.26 -20.47
N GLY A 166 14.78 21.64 -21.38
CA GLY A 166 14.72 21.29 -22.80
C GLY A 166 15.53 20.04 -23.17
N ASP A 167 16.16 19.40 -22.18
CA ASP A 167 17.02 18.23 -22.39
C ASP A 167 16.23 17.04 -22.93
N THR A 168 16.98 16.10 -23.52
CA THR A 168 16.39 14.84 -24.01
C THR A 168 15.87 14.05 -22.81
N PRO A 169 14.59 13.62 -22.83
CA PRO A 169 14.03 12.88 -21.71
C PRO A 169 14.58 11.45 -21.68
N ASP A 170 14.74 10.91 -20.48
CA ASP A 170 15.04 9.49 -20.27
C ASP A 170 13.81 8.61 -20.52
N ALA A 171 12.61 9.14 -20.26
CA ALA A 171 11.35 8.50 -20.59
C ALA A 171 10.23 9.51 -20.90
N VAL A 172 9.26 9.05 -21.69
CA VAL A 172 8.01 9.74 -21.97
C VAL A 172 6.87 9.00 -21.30
N LEU A 173 6.07 9.73 -20.52
CA LEU A 173 4.94 9.19 -19.80
C LEU A 173 3.68 10.01 -20.07
N ASP A 174 2.54 9.35 -20.17
CA ASP A 174 1.27 10.03 -19.90
C ASP A 174 1.03 10.14 -18.38
N ILE A 175 0.09 11.01 -18.01
CA ILE A 175 -0.19 11.28 -16.60
C ILE A 175 -0.69 10.04 -15.84
N SER A 176 -1.32 9.08 -16.51
CA SER A 176 -1.83 7.86 -15.90
C SER A 176 -0.67 6.92 -15.56
N ALA A 177 0.23 6.70 -16.52
CA ALA A 177 1.45 5.91 -16.33
C ALA A 177 2.34 6.53 -15.24
N PHE A 178 2.55 7.85 -15.29
CA PHE A 178 3.29 8.56 -14.26
C PHE A 178 2.64 8.40 -12.88
N SER A 179 1.31 8.53 -12.78
CA SER A 179 0.58 8.39 -11.52
C SER A 179 0.75 6.99 -10.91
N ALA A 180 0.65 5.94 -11.72
CA ALA A 180 0.81 4.56 -11.26
C ALA A 180 2.25 4.27 -10.79
N LEU A 181 3.24 4.69 -11.58
CA LEU A 181 4.66 4.44 -11.30
C LEU A 181 5.15 5.23 -10.08
N ILE A 182 4.84 6.53 -9.99
CA ILE A 182 5.30 7.34 -8.85
C ILE A 182 4.61 6.95 -7.54
N ALA A 183 3.38 6.43 -7.61
CA ALA A 183 2.71 5.83 -6.46
C ALA A 183 3.37 4.51 -6.02
N GLY A 184 4.11 3.84 -6.90
CA GLY A 184 4.81 2.59 -6.62
C GLY A 184 3.91 1.36 -6.69
N VAL A 185 2.92 1.36 -7.60
CA VAL A 185 1.97 0.25 -7.78
C VAL A 185 2.68 -1.04 -8.25
N CYS A 186 3.70 -0.89 -9.09
CA CYS A 186 4.56 -1.97 -9.58
C CYS A 186 6.02 -1.51 -9.59
N ARG A 187 6.92 -2.46 -9.85
CA ARG A 187 8.33 -2.15 -10.13
C ARG A 187 8.49 -1.66 -11.57
N PHE A 188 9.55 -0.90 -11.82
CA PHE A 188 9.88 -0.45 -13.17
C PHE A 188 10.00 -1.61 -14.16
N GLU A 189 10.65 -2.71 -13.80
CA GLU A 189 10.85 -3.86 -14.69
C GLU A 189 9.54 -4.59 -15.01
N GLU A 190 8.53 -4.47 -14.14
CA GLU A 190 7.19 -5.01 -14.39
C GLU A 190 6.37 -4.11 -15.31
N ALA A 191 6.69 -2.81 -15.37
CA ALA A 191 6.02 -1.83 -16.21
C ALA A 191 6.61 -1.75 -17.63
N ASP A 192 7.92 -1.98 -17.80
CA ASP A 192 8.59 -1.96 -19.10
C ASP A 192 7.89 -2.90 -20.11
N GLY A 193 7.42 -2.34 -21.22
CA GLY A 193 6.71 -3.04 -22.28
C GLY A 193 5.29 -3.52 -21.94
N ARG A 194 4.76 -3.22 -20.74
CA ARG A 194 3.41 -3.64 -20.30
C ARG A 194 2.50 -2.48 -19.95
N LEU A 195 3.05 -1.38 -19.45
CA LEU A 195 2.28 -0.20 -19.07
C LEU A 195 2.07 0.70 -20.29
N GLU A 196 0.81 0.88 -20.70
CA GLU A 196 0.47 1.83 -21.75
C GLU A 196 0.84 3.27 -21.34
N GLY A 197 1.23 4.08 -22.32
CA GLY A 197 1.62 5.46 -22.07
C GLY A 197 2.98 5.61 -21.39
N PHE A 198 3.83 4.58 -21.37
CA PHE A 198 5.21 4.63 -20.89
C PHE A 198 6.19 4.20 -21.98
N GLU A 199 7.09 5.10 -22.38
CA GLU A 199 8.13 4.87 -23.39
C GLU A 199 9.50 5.24 -22.82
N ILE A 200 10.47 4.34 -22.93
CA ILE A 200 11.84 4.52 -22.43
C ILE A 200 12.74 4.97 -23.57
N MET A 201 13.43 6.09 -23.38
CA MET A 201 14.37 6.66 -24.34
C MET A 201 15.83 6.36 -23.96
N ASN A 202 16.13 6.28 -22.66
CA ASN A 202 17.44 5.98 -22.11
C ASN A 202 17.34 4.86 -21.07
N ARG A 203 17.76 3.64 -21.42
CA ARG A 203 17.67 2.47 -20.53
C ARG A 203 18.67 2.51 -19.36
N ASP A 204 19.71 3.33 -19.44
CA ASP A 204 20.74 3.43 -18.40
C ASP A 204 20.36 4.42 -17.29
N ALA A 205 19.21 5.09 -17.40
CA ALA A 205 18.71 6.01 -16.39
C ALA A 205 18.29 5.29 -15.10
N CYS A 206 18.29 6.01 -13.97
CA CYS A 206 18.04 5.44 -12.65
C CYS A 206 16.55 5.22 -12.33
N PHE A 207 15.80 4.54 -13.20
CA PHE A 207 14.35 4.34 -13.01
C PHE A 207 14.01 3.61 -11.72
N ASP A 208 14.77 2.59 -11.32
CA ASP A 208 14.52 1.85 -10.07
C ASP A 208 14.70 2.73 -8.82
N CYS A 209 15.44 3.83 -8.94
CA CYS A 209 15.58 4.80 -7.85
C CYS A 209 14.35 5.71 -7.71
N VAL A 210 13.53 5.82 -8.75
CA VAL A 210 12.39 6.74 -8.85
C VAL A 210 11.07 5.99 -8.78
N PHE A 211 10.93 4.92 -9.56
CA PHE A 211 9.75 4.07 -9.75
C PHE A 211 9.95 2.70 -9.12
N TYR A 212 10.12 2.68 -7.81
CA TYR A 212 10.18 1.44 -7.03
C TYR A 212 8.82 1.11 -6.42
N GLN A 213 8.57 -0.20 -6.25
CA GLN A 213 7.34 -0.69 -5.64
C GLN A 213 7.26 -0.26 -4.17
N LYS A 214 6.09 0.29 -3.80
CA LYS A 214 5.79 0.71 -2.43
C LYS A 214 4.70 -0.20 -1.89
N GLN A 215 4.84 -0.64 -0.65
CA GLN A 215 3.72 -1.28 0.05
C GLN A 215 2.62 -0.24 0.27
N LEU A 216 1.57 -0.34 -0.55
CA LEU A 216 0.37 0.50 -0.52
C LEU A 216 -0.79 -0.31 0.07
N MET A 217 -1.58 0.33 0.91
CA MET A 217 -2.84 -0.20 1.41
C MET A 217 -3.76 0.99 1.68
N ILE A 218 -4.95 0.97 1.11
CA ILE A 218 -6.03 1.89 1.44
C ILE A 218 -7.01 1.11 2.28
N ARG A 219 -7.35 1.63 3.46
CA ARG A 219 -8.20 0.95 4.43
C ARG A 219 -9.55 1.61 4.62
N ASP A 220 -9.62 2.90 4.35
CA ASP A 220 -10.80 3.70 4.57
C ASP A 220 -11.46 4.00 3.22
N TYR A 221 -12.78 3.83 3.18
CA TYR A 221 -13.61 4.29 2.09
C TYR A 221 -14.10 5.70 2.41
N PHE A 222 -14.04 6.59 1.44
CA PHE A 222 -14.44 8.00 1.53
C PHE A 222 -15.45 8.36 0.45
#